data_AF-A0A3N1LYU0-F1
#
_entry.id   AF-A0A3N1LYU0-F1
#
_cell.length_a   1.000
_cell.length_b   1.000
_cell.length_c   1.000
_cell.angle_alpha   90.00
_cell.angle_beta   90.00
_cell.angle_gamma   90.00
#
_symmetry.space_group_name_H-M   'P 1'
#
loop_
_entity.id
_entity.type
_entity.pdbx_description
1 polymer ?
#
loop_
_entity_poly.entity_id
_entity_poly.type
_entity_poly.pdbx_seq_one_letter_code
_entity_poly.pdbx_strand_id
1 'polypeptide(L)'
;MPHGPSATLATTLLAAATLLLLPAAPAAAIDCVRATQPMEVQVCRDAGLSALDREVQRLVAAARPSLSGRRLESLDETQRAWLLRRGDCRNAVDPRACLLAVHLDRIATLRQHHAGVRGPADQGTSRGPVGFDCGGHTLAATFVTGEPAMVHLRYRGRGYALTRAPDGGEGRYVGAGGAELTRKGNEAAVTLPDRLPLTCRERAG
;
A
#
# COMPACT_ATOMS: atom_id res chain seq x y z
N MET A 1 64.74 -32.54 45.21
CA MET A 1 63.42 -31.90 45.11
C MET A 1 63.44 -30.90 43.96
N PRO A 2 62.85 -31.20 42.80
CA PRO A 2 62.72 -30.24 41.71
C PRO A 2 61.30 -29.65 41.66
N HIS A 3 61.21 -28.32 41.54
CA HIS A 3 59.98 -27.60 41.22
C HIS A 3 59.88 -27.44 39.69
N GLY A 4 58.84 -27.99 39.06
CA GLY A 4 58.50 -27.76 37.66
C GLY A 4 57.42 -26.67 37.54
N PRO A 5 57.47 -25.78 36.52
CA PRO A 5 56.40 -24.82 36.26
C PRO A 5 55.29 -25.45 35.40
N SER A 6 54.05 -25.39 35.90
CA SER A 6 52.84 -25.78 35.16
C SER A 6 52.41 -24.67 34.21
N ALA A 7 52.45 -24.93 32.90
CA ALA A 7 51.92 -24.07 31.86
C ALA A 7 50.38 -24.20 31.79
N THR A 8 49.67 -23.10 32.00
CA THR A 8 48.21 -23.01 31.83
C THR A 8 47.85 -22.73 30.38
N LEU A 9 47.17 -23.68 29.72
CA LEU A 9 46.58 -23.51 28.39
C LEU A 9 45.25 -22.74 28.52
N ALA A 10 45.18 -21.55 27.95
CA ALA A 10 43.96 -20.77 27.86
C ALA A 10 43.19 -21.15 26.58
N THR A 11 42.15 -21.96 26.72
CA THR A 11 41.26 -22.37 25.64
C THR A 11 40.21 -21.29 25.39
N THR A 12 40.38 -20.48 24.36
CA THR A 12 39.37 -19.49 23.93
C THR A 12 38.22 -20.20 23.19
N LEU A 13 37.04 -20.27 23.81
CA LEU A 13 35.78 -20.66 23.15
C LEU A 13 35.33 -19.56 22.18
N LEU A 14 35.35 -19.82 20.87
CA LEU A 14 34.58 -19.03 19.90
C LEU A 14 33.10 -19.42 20.00
N ALA A 15 32.29 -18.57 20.62
CA ALA A 15 30.83 -18.68 20.54
C ALA A 15 30.37 -18.17 19.16
N ALA A 16 30.07 -19.09 18.25
CA ALA A 16 29.42 -18.77 16.99
C ALA A 16 27.96 -18.36 17.25
N ALA A 17 27.68 -17.06 17.24
CA ALA A 17 26.32 -16.52 17.31
C ALA A 17 25.65 -16.70 15.94
N THR A 18 24.99 -17.84 15.73
CA THR A 18 24.06 -18.04 14.61
C THR A 18 22.82 -17.17 14.83
N LEU A 19 22.79 -16.01 14.17
CA LEU A 19 21.61 -15.16 14.09
C LEU A 19 20.54 -15.92 13.29
N LEU A 20 19.62 -16.61 13.99
CA LEU A 20 18.43 -17.20 13.38
C LEU A 20 17.58 -16.05 12.80
N LEU A 21 17.63 -15.86 11.48
CA LEU A 21 16.61 -15.07 10.78
C LEU A 21 15.31 -15.87 10.82
N LEU A 22 14.45 -15.59 11.81
CA LEU A 22 13.09 -16.10 11.78
C LEU A 22 12.39 -15.54 10.53
N PRO A 23 11.62 -16.36 9.79
CA PRO A 23 10.77 -15.85 8.73
C PRO A 23 9.78 -14.86 9.34
N ALA A 24 9.83 -13.61 8.87
CA ALA A 24 8.88 -12.59 9.27
C ALA A 24 7.47 -13.10 8.91
N ALA A 25 6.61 -13.26 9.91
CA ALA A 25 5.21 -13.56 9.67
C ALA A 25 4.62 -12.50 8.73
N PRO A 26 3.68 -12.87 7.83
CA PRO A 26 2.95 -11.88 7.06
C PRO A 26 2.41 -10.80 8.00
N ALA A 27 2.61 -9.54 7.62
CA ALA A 27 2.11 -8.41 8.39
C ALA A 27 0.58 -8.52 8.50
N ALA A 28 0.08 -9.01 9.63
CA ALA A 28 -1.34 -9.14 9.91
C ALA A 28 -2.01 -7.76 9.97
N ALA A 29 -3.35 -7.74 9.89
CA ALA A 29 -4.14 -6.53 10.16
C ALA A 29 -3.80 -5.94 11.52
N ILE A 30 -3.95 -4.62 11.66
CA ILE A 30 -3.76 -3.98 12.96
C ILE A 30 -4.78 -4.59 13.94
N ASP A 31 -4.26 -5.18 15.02
CA ASP A 31 -5.09 -5.55 16.18
C ASP A 31 -5.39 -4.28 16.98
N CYS A 32 -6.55 -3.69 16.74
CA CYS A 32 -6.94 -2.44 17.38
C CYS A 32 -7.10 -2.53 18.90
N VAL A 33 -7.24 -3.73 19.47
CA VAL A 33 -7.25 -3.92 20.92
C VAL A 33 -5.83 -3.78 21.50
N ARG A 34 -4.81 -4.14 20.71
CA ARG A 34 -3.40 -4.16 21.12
C ARG A 34 -2.54 -3.05 20.50
N ALA A 35 -3.13 -2.19 19.68
CA ALA A 35 -2.43 -1.13 18.98
C ALA A 35 -1.84 -0.11 19.98
N THR A 36 -0.51 0.00 20.00
CA THR A 36 0.22 0.96 20.85
C THR A 36 0.98 2.00 20.03
N GLN A 37 1.24 1.72 18.75
CA GLN A 37 1.95 2.66 17.88
C GLN A 37 1.03 3.83 17.48
N PRO A 38 1.48 5.11 17.52
CA PRO A 38 0.61 6.26 17.30
C PRO A 38 -0.21 6.20 16.02
N MET A 39 0.41 5.79 14.91
CA MET A 39 -0.28 5.69 13.61
C MET A 39 -1.24 4.51 13.54
N GLU A 40 -0.98 3.41 14.28
CA GLU A 40 -1.92 2.29 14.36
C GLU A 40 -3.14 2.66 15.19
N VAL A 41 -2.95 3.36 16.31
CA VAL A 41 -4.04 3.93 17.12
C VAL A 41 -4.89 4.88 16.27
N GLN A 42 -4.26 5.73 15.47
CA GLN A 42 -4.97 6.63 14.56
C GLN A 42 -5.80 5.87 13.50
N VAL A 43 -5.22 4.82 12.89
CA VAL A 43 -5.96 3.95 11.95
C VAL A 43 -7.15 3.28 12.65
N CYS A 44 -7.00 2.85 13.90
CA CYS A 44 -8.07 2.20 14.65
C CYS A 44 -9.22 3.13 15.05
N ARG A 45 -8.94 4.42 15.25
CA ARG A 45 -9.94 5.43 15.62
C ARG A 45 -10.70 6.01 14.44
N ASP A 46 -10.21 5.81 13.22
CA ASP A 46 -10.83 6.29 11.98
C ASP A 46 -11.41 5.13 11.18
N ALA A 47 -12.73 5.11 11.00
CA ALA A 47 -13.41 4.01 10.33
C ALA A 47 -12.97 3.83 8.86
N GLY A 48 -12.65 4.92 8.16
CA GLY A 48 -12.18 4.90 6.78
C GLY A 48 -10.76 4.31 6.68
N LEU A 49 -9.86 4.75 7.55
CA LEU A 49 -8.51 4.19 7.64
C LEU A 49 -8.52 2.71 8.04
N SER A 50 -9.36 2.35 9.01
CA SER A 50 -9.54 0.96 9.44
C SER A 50 -10.05 0.07 8.29
N ALA A 51 -10.97 0.58 7.46
CA ALA A 51 -11.44 -0.13 6.28
C ALA A 51 -10.35 -0.30 5.21
N LEU A 52 -9.50 0.72 5.01
CA LEU A 52 -8.36 0.64 4.11
C LEU A 52 -7.30 -0.36 4.59
N ASP A 53 -7.00 -0.42 5.90
CA ASP A 53 -6.08 -1.42 6.45
C ASP A 53 -6.61 -2.84 6.23
N ARG A 54 -7.90 -3.09 6.52
CA ARG A 54 -8.53 -4.38 6.21
C ARG A 54 -8.42 -4.76 4.73
N GLU A 55 -8.59 -3.81 3.82
CA GLU A 55 -8.49 -4.06 2.39
C GLU A 55 -7.06 -4.39 1.95
N VAL A 56 -6.04 -3.69 2.47
CA VAL A 56 -4.62 -4.05 2.24
C VAL A 56 -4.37 -5.50 2.64
N GLN A 57 -4.87 -5.89 3.81
CA GLN A 57 -4.64 -7.20 4.39
C GLN A 57 -5.31 -8.30 3.60
N ARG A 58 -6.56 -8.07 3.22
CA ARG A 58 -7.29 -8.96 2.34
C ARG A 58 -6.56 -9.18 1.01
N LEU A 59 -6.06 -8.10 0.39
CA LEU A 59 -5.32 -8.19 -0.88
C LEU A 59 -3.99 -8.94 -0.73
N VAL A 60 -3.26 -8.74 0.36
CA VAL A 60 -2.04 -9.52 0.65
C VAL A 60 -2.38 -11.00 0.82
N ALA A 61 -3.39 -11.31 1.63
CA ALA A 61 -3.83 -12.68 1.88
C ALA A 61 -4.32 -13.38 0.59
N ALA A 62 -5.05 -12.67 -0.27
CA ALA A 62 -5.55 -13.21 -1.53
C ALA A 62 -4.44 -13.36 -2.60
N ALA A 63 -3.42 -12.50 -2.59
CA ALA A 63 -2.30 -12.60 -3.54
C ALA A 63 -1.37 -13.78 -3.21
N ARG A 64 -1.11 -14.01 -1.91
CA ARG A 64 -0.07 -14.92 -1.41
C ARG A 64 -0.14 -16.36 -1.96
N PRO A 65 -1.30 -17.04 -2.06
CA PRO A 65 -1.38 -18.44 -2.52
C PRO A 65 -0.86 -18.67 -3.93
N SER A 66 -0.84 -17.63 -4.78
CA SER A 66 -0.34 -17.71 -6.15
C SER A 66 1.18 -17.44 -6.28
N LEU A 67 1.87 -17.16 -5.17
CA LEU A 67 3.27 -16.72 -5.16
C LEU A 67 4.17 -17.76 -4.50
N SER A 68 5.39 -17.88 -5.04
CA SER A 68 6.45 -18.73 -4.49
C SER A 68 7.82 -18.12 -4.78
N GLY A 69 8.85 -18.62 -4.08
CA GLY A 69 10.25 -18.17 -4.25
C GLY A 69 10.40 -16.66 -4.17
N ARG A 70 11.17 -16.09 -5.12
CA ARG A 70 11.47 -14.65 -5.20
C ARG A 70 10.23 -13.74 -5.22
N ARG A 71 9.10 -14.21 -5.75
CA ARG A 71 7.87 -13.40 -5.82
C ARG A 71 7.19 -13.27 -4.45
N LEU A 72 7.22 -14.35 -3.66
CA LEU A 72 6.70 -14.34 -2.30
C LEU A 72 7.60 -13.50 -1.38
N GLU A 73 8.92 -13.67 -1.51
CA GLU A 73 9.91 -12.86 -0.79
C GLU A 73 9.74 -11.36 -1.08
N SER A 74 9.57 -10.99 -2.36
CA SER A 74 9.31 -9.60 -2.76
C SER A 74 7.99 -9.04 -2.19
N LEU A 75 6.93 -9.84 -2.09
CA LEU A 75 5.69 -9.41 -1.43
C LEU A 75 5.95 -9.11 0.05
N ASP A 76 6.67 -9.98 0.75
CA ASP A 76 6.98 -9.83 2.18
C ASP A 76 7.91 -8.64 2.46
N GLU A 77 8.91 -8.41 1.61
CA GLU A 77 9.77 -7.23 1.66
C GLU A 77 9.00 -5.92 1.44
N THR A 78 8.20 -5.85 0.37
CA THR A 78 7.43 -4.64 0.05
C THR A 78 6.34 -4.37 1.09
N GLN A 79 5.79 -5.41 1.71
CA GLN A 79 4.85 -5.25 2.82
C GLN A 79 5.54 -4.67 4.08
N ARG A 80 6.74 -5.14 4.43
CA ARG A 80 7.53 -4.56 5.53
C ARG A 80 7.90 -3.10 5.25
N ALA A 81 8.34 -2.79 4.03
CA ALA A 81 8.64 -1.42 3.64
C ALA A 81 7.39 -0.52 3.72
N TRP A 82 6.21 -1.02 3.33
CA TRP A 82 4.97 -0.28 3.46
C TRP A 82 4.61 0.04 4.92
N LEU A 83 4.78 -0.91 5.85
CA LEU A 83 4.53 -0.67 7.28
C LEU A 83 5.37 0.48 7.83
N LEU A 84 6.64 0.57 7.43
CA LEU A 84 7.52 1.68 7.81
C LEU A 84 6.97 3.01 7.28
N ARG A 85 6.61 3.08 5.99
CA ARG A 85 6.01 4.28 5.39
C ARG A 85 4.70 4.70 6.08
N ARG A 86 3.87 3.73 6.50
CA ARG A 86 2.65 4.00 7.30
C ARG A 86 3.01 4.64 8.64
N GLY A 87 4.03 4.11 9.33
CA GLY A 87 4.53 4.69 10.58
C GLY A 87 5.13 6.09 10.43
N ASP A 88 5.70 6.40 9.27
CA ASP A 88 6.30 7.70 8.97
C ASP A 88 5.29 8.83 8.76
N CYS A 89 4.00 8.51 8.59
CA CYS A 89 2.93 9.51 8.58
C CYS A 89 2.83 10.31 9.88
N ARG A 90 3.43 9.84 10.98
CA ARG A 90 3.57 10.62 12.22
C ARG A 90 4.30 11.95 12.02
N ASN A 91 5.14 12.05 10.98
CA ASN A 91 5.94 13.24 10.67
C ASN A 91 5.27 14.14 9.62
N ALA A 92 4.10 13.76 9.10
CA ALA A 92 3.39 14.55 8.10
C ALA A 92 2.67 15.75 8.75
N VAL A 93 2.52 16.84 7.98
CA VAL A 93 1.71 18.01 8.40
C VAL A 93 0.27 17.61 8.70
N ASP A 94 -0.29 16.70 7.88
CA ASP A 94 -1.56 16.05 8.13
C ASP A 94 -1.35 14.52 8.17
N PRO A 95 -1.24 13.92 9.36
CA PRO A 95 -1.08 12.48 9.51
C PRO A 95 -2.23 11.68 8.92
N ARG A 96 -3.46 12.19 8.97
CA ARG A 96 -4.64 11.48 8.45
C ARG A 96 -4.61 11.43 6.93
N ALA A 97 -4.37 12.57 6.27
CA ALA A 97 -4.23 12.61 4.82
C ALA A 97 -3.06 11.74 4.33
N CYS A 98 -1.93 11.74 5.06
CA CYS A 98 -0.82 10.83 4.78
C CYS A 98 -1.24 9.36 4.86
N LEU A 99 -1.92 8.96 5.94
CA LEU A 99 -2.38 7.58 6.10
C LEU A 99 -3.33 7.17 4.97
N LEU A 100 -4.29 8.02 4.61
CA LEU A 100 -5.19 7.77 3.48
C LEU A 100 -4.41 7.51 2.19
N ALA A 101 -3.45 8.37 1.86
CA ALA A 101 -2.63 8.24 0.65
C ALA A 101 -1.76 6.97 0.67
N VAL A 102 -1.10 6.67 1.79
CA VAL A 102 -0.21 5.49 1.93
C VAL A 102 -0.97 4.17 1.84
N HIS A 103 -2.19 4.09 2.38
CA HIS A 103 -3.00 2.88 2.24
C HIS A 103 -3.52 2.73 0.80
N LEU A 104 -3.99 3.83 0.20
CA LEU A 104 -4.50 3.82 -1.15
C LEU A 104 -3.40 3.45 -2.18
N ASP A 105 -2.19 3.99 -2.05
CA ASP A 105 -1.02 3.59 -2.87
C ASP A 105 -0.73 2.09 -2.72
N ARG A 106 -0.82 1.56 -1.50
CA ARG A 106 -0.58 0.13 -1.27
C ARG A 106 -1.62 -0.75 -1.93
N ILE A 107 -2.90 -0.40 -1.81
CA ILE A 107 -4.01 -1.10 -2.49
C ILE A 107 -3.78 -1.08 -4.01
N ALA A 108 -3.44 0.08 -4.57
CA ALA A 108 -3.18 0.23 -6.01
C ALA A 108 -1.94 -0.54 -6.47
N THR A 109 -0.91 -0.63 -5.64
CA THR A 109 0.31 -1.42 -5.89
C THR A 109 0.01 -2.91 -5.86
N LEU A 110 -0.72 -3.39 -4.85
CA LEU A 110 -1.09 -4.80 -4.74
C LEU A 110 -1.89 -5.27 -5.97
N ARG A 111 -2.92 -4.49 -6.35
CA ARG A 111 -3.72 -4.77 -7.55
C ARG A 111 -2.90 -4.74 -8.84
N GLN A 112 -1.92 -3.86 -8.92
CA GLN A 112 -1.08 -3.77 -10.11
C GLN A 112 -0.15 -4.95 -10.26
N HIS A 113 0.47 -5.42 -9.19
CA HIS A 113 1.59 -6.35 -9.29
C HIS A 113 1.19 -7.82 -9.08
N HIS A 114 -0.02 -8.08 -8.57
CA HIS A 114 -0.47 -9.44 -8.29
C HIS A 114 -1.75 -9.76 -9.06
N ALA A 115 -1.62 -10.63 -10.07
CA ALA A 115 -2.73 -10.98 -10.96
C ALA A 115 -3.93 -11.62 -10.23
N GLY A 116 -3.68 -12.40 -9.16
CA GLY A 116 -4.74 -13.03 -8.37
C GLY A 116 -5.65 -12.05 -7.63
N VAL A 117 -5.30 -10.77 -7.57
CA VAL A 117 -6.14 -9.71 -7.00
C VAL A 117 -6.48 -8.61 -8.02
N ARG A 118 -6.23 -8.87 -9.31
CA ARG A 118 -6.81 -8.09 -10.42
C ARG A 118 -8.19 -8.66 -10.69
N GLY A 119 -9.23 -7.83 -10.54
CA GLY A 119 -10.59 -8.31 -10.74
C GLY A 119 -11.63 -7.40 -10.09
N PRO A 120 -12.92 -7.76 -10.20
CA PRO A 120 -14.03 -7.04 -9.59
C PRO A 120 -13.86 -6.86 -8.07
N ALA A 121 -14.65 -5.96 -7.49
CA ALA A 121 -14.69 -5.75 -6.05
C ALA A 121 -15.50 -6.83 -5.31
N ASP A 122 -15.77 -7.98 -5.93
CA ASP A 122 -16.69 -9.01 -5.44
C ASP A 122 -16.28 -9.64 -4.10
N GLN A 123 -15.06 -9.35 -3.62
CA GLN A 123 -14.56 -9.79 -2.33
C GLN A 123 -14.02 -8.66 -1.44
N GLY A 124 -14.13 -7.37 -1.81
CA GLY A 124 -13.52 -6.27 -1.03
C GLY A 124 -14.00 -4.87 -1.38
N THR A 125 -13.34 -3.85 -0.86
CA THR A 125 -13.74 -2.44 -1.08
C THR A 125 -13.05 -1.78 -2.27
N SER A 126 -12.09 -2.45 -2.91
CA SER A 126 -11.35 -1.85 -4.02
C SER A 126 -11.61 -2.53 -5.37
N ARG A 127 -11.41 -1.80 -6.48
CA ARG A 127 -11.47 -2.30 -7.87
C ARG A 127 -10.33 -1.71 -8.68
N GLY A 128 -9.65 -2.55 -9.46
CA GLY A 128 -8.65 -2.12 -10.43
C GLY A 128 -7.47 -3.09 -10.59
N PRO A 129 -6.43 -2.70 -11.35
CA PRO A 129 -6.35 -1.43 -12.08
C PRO A 129 -7.33 -1.37 -13.26
N VAL A 130 -8.11 -0.31 -13.32
CA VAL A 130 -8.97 0.04 -14.45
C VAL A 130 -8.13 0.82 -15.45
N GLY A 131 -8.07 0.36 -16.69
CA GLY A 131 -7.31 1.03 -17.73
C GLY A 131 -8.09 2.16 -18.38
N PHE A 132 -7.41 3.26 -18.66
CA PHE A 132 -7.92 4.38 -19.45
C PHE A 132 -6.99 4.65 -20.63
N ASP A 133 -7.58 4.86 -21.80
CA ASP A 133 -6.90 5.48 -22.95
C ASP A 133 -7.22 6.97 -22.97
N CYS A 134 -6.18 7.81 -23.03
CA CYS A 134 -6.28 9.26 -22.96
C CYS A 134 -5.59 9.90 -24.18
N GLY A 135 -5.95 9.45 -25.39
CA GLY A 135 -5.40 10.01 -26.63
C GLY A 135 -3.94 9.65 -26.85
N GLY A 136 -3.62 8.34 -26.79
CA GLY A 136 -2.23 7.83 -26.91
C GLY A 136 -1.46 7.78 -25.60
N HIS A 137 -2.11 8.14 -24.49
CA HIS A 137 -1.58 7.99 -23.13
C HIS A 137 -2.38 6.94 -22.36
N THR A 138 -1.68 6.03 -21.69
CA THR A 138 -2.32 5.05 -20.82
C THR A 138 -2.30 5.53 -19.37
N LEU A 139 -3.47 5.51 -18.74
CA LEU A 139 -3.62 5.74 -17.30
C LEU A 139 -4.23 4.48 -16.66
N ALA A 140 -3.84 4.20 -15.42
CA ALA A 140 -4.47 3.17 -14.60
C ALA A 140 -5.10 3.80 -13.37
N ALA A 141 -6.32 3.39 -13.03
CA ALA A 141 -7.02 3.83 -11.83
C ALA A 141 -7.33 2.66 -10.90
N THR A 142 -7.18 2.86 -9.59
CA THR A 142 -7.70 1.93 -8.58
C THR A 142 -8.72 2.67 -7.74
N PHE A 143 -9.97 2.20 -7.77
CA PHE A 143 -11.08 2.78 -7.04
C PHE A 143 -11.22 2.07 -5.69
N VAL A 144 -11.55 2.83 -4.65
CA VAL A 144 -11.92 2.31 -3.33
C VAL A 144 -13.28 2.91 -2.94
N THR A 145 -14.22 2.05 -2.57
CA THR A 145 -15.51 2.43 -2.02
C THR A 145 -15.43 2.61 -0.50
N GLY A 146 -16.37 3.34 0.08
CA GLY A 146 -16.40 3.68 1.50
C GLY A 146 -16.37 5.20 1.72
N GLU A 147 -16.07 5.61 2.95
CA GLU A 147 -16.01 7.01 3.34
C GLU A 147 -14.61 7.36 3.90
N PRO A 148 -13.81 8.19 3.21
CA PRO A 148 -14.10 8.76 1.90
C PRO A 148 -13.96 7.71 0.79
N ALA A 149 -14.77 7.83 -0.27
CA ALA A 149 -14.51 7.10 -1.50
C ALA A 149 -13.26 7.67 -2.18
N MET A 150 -12.40 6.81 -2.72
CA MET A 150 -11.07 7.23 -3.20
C MET A 150 -10.72 6.67 -4.58
N VAL A 151 -9.78 7.33 -5.24
CA VAL A 151 -9.15 6.86 -6.48
C VAL A 151 -7.65 7.07 -6.42
N HIS A 152 -6.89 6.02 -6.72
CA HIS A 152 -5.47 6.12 -7.02
C HIS A 152 -5.27 6.18 -8.53
N LEU A 153 -4.79 7.30 -9.06
CA LEU A 153 -4.36 7.38 -10.46
C LEU A 153 -2.89 7.01 -10.56
N ARG A 154 -2.53 6.23 -11.57
CA ARG A 154 -1.14 5.97 -11.93
C ARG A 154 -0.88 6.35 -13.37
N TYR A 155 0.06 7.27 -13.56
CA TYR A 155 0.47 7.79 -14.86
C TYR A 155 2.00 7.89 -14.93
N ARG A 156 2.61 7.22 -15.91
CA ARG A 156 4.09 7.15 -16.11
C ARG A 156 4.86 6.84 -14.83
N GLY A 157 4.37 5.88 -14.06
CA GLY A 157 4.99 5.44 -12.79
C GLY A 157 4.73 6.34 -11.59
N ARG A 158 4.12 7.52 -11.75
CA ARG A 158 3.71 8.41 -10.65
C ARG A 158 2.31 8.07 -10.17
N GLY A 159 2.11 8.09 -8.86
CA GLY A 159 0.83 7.86 -8.19
C GLY A 159 0.20 9.16 -7.70
N TYR A 160 -1.13 9.24 -7.75
CA TYR A 160 -1.91 10.36 -7.23
C TYR A 160 -3.07 9.80 -6.41
N ALA A 161 -3.15 10.20 -5.15
CA ALA A 161 -4.25 9.86 -4.26
C ALA A 161 -5.33 10.94 -4.32
N LEU A 162 -6.55 10.56 -4.66
CA LEU A 162 -7.70 11.45 -4.77
C LEU A 162 -8.84 10.94 -3.88
N THR A 163 -9.57 11.85 -3.24
CA THR A 163 -10.80 11.57 -2.49
C THR A 163 -12.00 12.15 -3.23
N ARG A 164 -13.17 11.55 -3.05
CA ARG A 164 -14.42 12.08 -3.62
C ARG A 164 -14.63 13.51 -3.11
N ALA A 165 -14.91 14.41 -4.04
CA ALA A 165 -15.19 15.80 -3.69
C ALA A 165 -16.58 15.88 -3.00
N PRO A 166 -16.70 16.57 -1.85
CA PRO A 166 -17.98 16.70 -1.13
C PRO A 166 -19.10 17.30 -2.00
N ASP A 167 -18.76 18.34 -2.78
CA ASP A 167 -19.73 19.13 -3.55
C ASP A 167 -19.68 18.83 -5.06
N GLY A 168 -19.04 17.72 -5.44
CA GLY A 168 -18.47 17.56 -6.77
C GLY A 168 -19.32 16.88 -7.84
N GLY A 169 -20.61 16.67 -7.61
CA GLY A 169 -21.41 15.82 -8.49
C GLY A 169 -20.96 14.35 -8.48
N GLU A 170 -21.78 13.47 -9.03
CA GLU A 170 -21.47 12.05 -9.07
C GLU A 170 -20.18 11.78 -9.89
N GLY A 171 -19.17 11.18 -9.27
CA GLY A 171 -17.98 10.71 -9.98
C GLY A 171 -16.79 11.67 -10.03
N ARG A 172 -16.79 12.78 -9.27
CA ARG A 172 -15.64 13.68 -9.13
C ARG A 172 -14.77 13.38 -7.92
N TYR A 173 -13.46 13.38 -8.15
CA TYR A 173 -12.41 13.09 -7.17
C TYR A 173 -11.32 14.15 -7.29
N VAL A 174 -10.78 14.60 -6.15
CA VAL A 174 -9.75 15.64 -6.06
C VAL A 174 -8.61 15.19 -5.15
N GLY A 175 -7.39 15.68 -5.42
CA GLY A 175 -6.19 15.33 -4.68
C GLY A 175 -5.16 16.47 -4.67
N ALA A 176 -4.01 16.18 -4.05
CA ALA A 176 -2.92 17.14 -3.91
C ALA A 176 -2.39 17.63 -5.26
N GLY A 177 -1.87 18.86 -5.28
CA GLY A 177 -1.30 19.50 -6.48
C GLY A 177 -2.31 19.80 -7.59
N GLY A 178 -3.61 19.81 -7.28
CA GLY A 178 -4.66 20.02 -8.29
C GLY A 178 -4.96 18.79 -9.14
N ALA A 179 -4.56 17.59 -8.69
CA ALA A 179 -4.97 16.35 -9.34
C ALA A 179 -6.50 16.17 -9.23
N GLU A 180 -7.15 15.89 -10.36
CA GLU A 180 -8.60 15.73 -10.42
C GLU A 180 -8.99 14.64 -11.42
N LEU A 181 -10.05 13.90 -11.09
CA LEU A 181 -10.73 12.98 -11.99
C LEU A 181 -12.23 13.22 -11.90
N THR A 182 -12.89 13.43 -13.04
CA THR A 182 -14.35 13.43 -13.16
C THR A 182 -14.76 12.33 -14.11
N ARG A 183 -15.64 11.40 -13.68
CA ARG A 183 -16.07 10.26 -14.48
C ARG A 183 -17.55 10.35 -14.85
N LYS A 184 -17.89 10.08 -16.11
CA LYS A 184 -19.26 9.97 -16.63
C LYS A 184 -19.35 8.74 -17.53
N GLY A 185 -19.99 7.67 -17.02
CA GLY A 185 -20.05 6.39 -17.72
C GLY A 185 -18.65 5.79 -17.94
N ASN A 186 -18.28 5.60 -19.20
CA ASN A 186 -16.95 5.13 -19.63
C ASN A 186 -16.00 6.27 -20.01
N GLU A 187 -16.39 7.53 -19.85
CA GLU A 187 -15.53 8.69 -20.11
C GLU A 187 -15.02 9.29 -18.80
N ALA A 188 -13.82 9.84 -18.84
CA ALA A 188 -13.23 10.55 -17.72
C ALA A 188 -12.45 11.79 -18.19
N ALA A 189 -12.57 12.89 -17.46
CA ALA A 189 -11.67 14.03 -17.55
C ALA A 189 -10.65 13.94 -16.42
N VAL A 190 -9.37 14.06 -16.73
CA VAL A 190 -8.27 13.93 -15.76
C VAL A 190 -7.34 15.14 -15.84
N THR A 191 -7.14 15.81 -14.71
CA THR A 191 -6.15 16.87 -14.53
C THR A 191 -5.04 16.36 -13.61
N LEU A 192 -3.79 16.61 -13.96
CA LEU A 192 -2.62 16.26 -13.14
C LEU A 192 -1.73 17.51 -12.99
N PRO A 193 -0.98 17.66 -11.89
CA PRO A 193 -0.28 18.91 -11.54
C PRO A 193 0.59 19.52 -12.65
N ASP A 194 1.23 18.68 -13.47
CA ASP A 194 2.23 19.11 -14.47
C ASP A 194 1.76 18.85 -15.92
N ARG A 195 0.44 18.83 -16.16
CA ARG A 195 -0.15 18.34 -17.44
C ARG A 195 -1.38 19.13 -17.85
N LEU A 196 -1.58 19.27 -19.16
CA LEU A 196 -2.88 19.67 -19.69
C LEU A 196 -3.96 18.62 -19.36
N PRO A 197 -5.22 19.03 -19.18
CA PRO A 197 -6.33 18.10 -18.97
C PRO A 197 -6.39 17.03 -20.06
N LEU A 198 -6.66 15.80 -19.65
CA LEU A 198 -6.78 14.64 -20.51
C LEU A 198 -8.25 14.23 -20.59
N THR A 199 -8.75 14.03 -21.80
CA THR A 199 -9.99 13.30 -22.03
C THR A 199 -9.66 11.82 -22.22
N CYS A 200 -10.26 10.99 -21.39
CA CYS A 200 -9.96 9.58 -21.29
C CYS A 200 -11.20 8.73 -21.50
N ARG A 201 -11.02 7.51 -22.02
CA ARG A 201 -12.04 6.48 -22.12
C ARG A 201 -11.59 5.22 -21.39
N GLU A 202 -12.43 4.69 -20.52
CA GLU A 202 -12.21 3.40 -19.85
C GLU A 202 -12.09 2.32 -20.93
N ARG A 203 -11.01 1.54 -20.85
CA ARG A 203 -10.79 0.40 -21.74
C ARG A 203 -11.72 -0.73 -21.34
N ALA A 204 -12.33 -1.40 -22.31
CA ALA A 204 -13.03 -2.65 -22.05
C ALA A 204 -12.04 -3.63 -21.39
N GLY A 205 -12.46 -4.17 -20.24
CA GLY A 205 -11.70 -5.12 -19.43
C GLY A 205 -11.73 -6.53 -19.98
#